data_AF-F9S3I8-F1
#
_entry.id   AF-F9S3I8-F1
#
_cell.length_a   1.000
_cell.length_b   1.000
_cell.length_c   1.000
_cell.angle_alpha   90.00
_cell.angle_beta   90.00
_cell.angle_gamma   90.00
#
_symmetry.space_group_name_H-M   'P 1'
#
loop_
_entity.id
_entity.type
_entity.pdbx_description
1 polymer ?
#
loop_
_entity_poly.entity_id
_entity_poly.type
_entity_poly.pdbx_seq_one_letter_code
_entity_poly.pdbx_strand_id
1 'polypeptide(L)' 'MFQFMTSTRIIFGEDALQSSLSVLNQFGYSVLLVTGQKIERASPILNYLKMQNMRYQHVAISGEPNITIVSGSNAIY' A
#
# COMPACT_ATOMS: atom_id res chain seq x y z
N MET A 1 0.16 -9.63 32.89
CA MET A 1 1.23 -9.22 31.96
C MET A 1 0.57 -8.64 30.72
N PHE A 2 0.95 -7.43 30.28
CA PHE A 2 0.37 -6.76 29.10
C PHE A 2 1.43 -6.68 27.99
N GLN A 3 1.00 -6.88 26.75
CA GLN A 3 1.86 -6.76 25.58
C GLN A 3 1.35 -5.62 24.71
N PHE A 4 2.26 -4.70 24.38
CA PHE A 4 2.00 -3.56 23.51
C PHE A 4 2.72 -3.78 22.19
N MET A 5 1.99 -3.72 21.08
CA MET A 5 2.53 -3.83 19.73
C MET A 5 2.27 -2.54 18.97
N THR A 6 3.29 -2.07 18.25
CA THR A 6 3.22 -0.89 17.39
C THR A 6 3.84 -1.20 16.03
N SER A 7 3.65 -0.31 15.06
CA SER A 7 4.30 -0.39 13.76
C SER A 7 5.82 -0.39 13.90
N THR A 8 6.51 -1.14 13.05
CA THR A 8 7.97 -1.19 13.01
C THR A 8 8.62 0.13 12.57
N ARG A 9 7.87 0.98 11.86
CA ARG A 9 8.27 2.33 11.48
C ARG A 9 7.02 3.23 11.40
N ILE A 10 7.11 4.44 11.94
CA ILE A 10 6.07 5.48 11.86
C ILE A 10 6.65 6.67 11.11
N ILE A 11 6.01 7.09 10.03
CA ILE A 11 6.39 8.27 9.24
C ILE A 11 5.26 9.29 9.35
N PHE A 12 5.57 10.48 9.86
CA PHE A 12 4.60 11.52 10.19
C PHE A 12 5.22 12.92 10.02
N GLY A 13 4.40 13.90 9.65
CA GLY A 13 4.81 15.29 9.43
C GLY A 13 4.29 15.85 8.10
N GLU A 14 4.55 17.14 7.88
CA GLU A 14 4.34 17.78 6.57
C GLU A 14 5.24 17.10 5.53
N ASP A 15 4.70 16.85 4.33
CA ASP A 15 5.37 16.17 3.22
C ASP A 15 5.97 14.79 3.54
N ALA A 16 5.56 14.17 4.65
CA ALA A 16 6.11 12.91 5.13
C ALA A 16 5.88 11.76 4.14
N LEU A 17 4.77 11.77 3.40
CA LEU A 17 4.52 10.76 2.36
C LEU A 17 5.54 10.89 1.23
N GLN A 18 5.61 12.03 0.55
CA GLN A 18 6.47 12.27 -0.61
C GLN A 18 7.94 12.04 -0.29
N SER A 19 8.41 12.55 0.85
CA SER A 19 9.81 12.41 1.28
C SER A 19 10.20 10.97 1.64
N SER A 20 9.23 10.10 1.90
CA SER A 20 9.48 8.72 2.35
C SER A 20 9.12 7.64 1.34
N LEU A 21 8.58 7.96 0.15
CA LEU A 21 8.23 6.95 -0.87
C LEU A 21 9.43 6.06 -1.25
N SER A 22 10.66 6.60 -1.20
CA SER A 22 11.90 5.85 -1.40
C SER A 22 12.10 4.66 -0.47
N VAL A 23 11.43 4.64 0.68
CA VAL A 23 11.44 3.49 1.61
C VAL A 23 10.83 2.24 0.97
N LEU A 24 9.90 2.40 0.01
CA LEU A 24 9.26 1.27 -0.68
C LEU A 24 10.27 0.41 -1.46
N ASN A 25 11.38 1.00 -1.93
CA ASN A 25 12.43 0.30 -2.66
C ASN A 25 13.11 -0.82 -1.84
N GLN A 26 12.99 -0.78 -0.51
CA GLN A 26 13.57 -1.81 0.37
C GLN A 26 12.76 -3.11 0.38
N PHE A 27 11.53 -3.11 -0.14
CA PHE A 27 10.60 -4.24 -0.09
C PHE A 27 10.48 -5.01 -1.42
N GLY A 28 11.28 -4.66 -2.43
CA GLY A 28 11.29 -5.30 -3.75
C GLY A 28 10.61 -4.45 -4.83
N TYR A 29 10.26 -5.08 -5.96
CA TYR A 29 9.85 -4.40 -7.19
C TYR A 29 8.43 -4.75 -7.67
N SER A 30 7.71 -5.62 -6.95
CA SER A 30 6.33 -6.02 -7.26
C SER A 30 5.41 -5.64 -6.11
N VAL A 31 4.43 -4.78 -6.39
CA VAL A 31 3.56 -4.17 -5.37
C VAL A 31 2.11 -4.59 -5.59
N LEU A 32 1.46 -5.12 -4.55
CA LEU A 32 0.01 -5.20 -4.51
C LEU A 32 -0.53 -3.92 -3.86
N LEU A 33 -1.09 -3.03 -4.67
CA LEU A 33 -1.70 -1.80 -4.21
C LEU A 33 -3.17 -2.06 -3.87
N VAL A 34 -3.50 -2.01 -2.58
CA VAL A 34 -4.88 -2.16 -2.10
C VAL A 34 -5.43 -0.79 -1.71
N THR A 35 -6.56 -0.39 -2.28
CA THR A 35 -7.20 0.91 -1.98
C THR A 35 -8.71 0.76 -1.84
N GLY A 36 -9.39 1.83 -1.43
CA GLY A 36 -10.84 1.93 -1.63
C GLY A 36 -11.20 1.99 -3.13
N GLN A 37 -12.50 2.03 -3.43
CA GLN A 37 -13.02 2.09 -4.81
C GLN A 37 -12.41 3.23 -5.65
N LYS A 38 -12.11 4.35 -5.00
CA LYS A 38 -11.62 5.59 -5.59
C LYS A 38 -10.10 5.67 -5.48
N ILE A 39 -9.41 5.76 -6.61
CA ILE A 39 -7.95 5.67 -6.71
C ILE A 39 -7.24 7.01 -6.48
N GLU A 40 -7.98 8.13 -6.49
CA GLU A 40 -7.42 9.48 -6.52
C GLU A 40 -6.50 9.76 -5.32
N ARG A 41 -6.86 9.24 -4.14
CA ARG A 41 -6.04 9.35 -2.91
C ARG A 41 -4.71 8.60 -2.99
N ALA A 42 -4.62 7.57 -3.83
CA ALA A 42 -3.41 6.78 -4.04
C ALA A 42 -2.53 7.32 -5.17
N SER A 43 -2.93 8.41 -5.85
CA SER A 43 -2.18 8.99 -6.96
C SER A 43 -0.69 9.27 -6.65
N PRO A 44 -0.31 9.82 -5.47
CA PRO A 44 1.11 10.04 -5.15
C PRO A 44 1.91 8.73 -5.17
N ILE A 45 1.33 7.65 -4.65
CA ILE A 45 1.96 6.32 -4.63
C ILE A 45 2.03 5.76 -6.05
N LEU A 46 0.93 5.82 -6.81
CA LEU A 46 0.89 5.35 -8.20
C LEU A 46 1.92 6.05 -9.09
N ASN A 47 2.04 7.37 -8.96
CA ASN A 47 3.00 8.15 -9.74
C ASN A 47 4.42 7.72 -9.40
N TYR A 48 4.72 7.50 -8.12
CA TYR A 48 6.00 6.99 -7.69
C TYR A 48 6.31 5.59 -8.22
N LEU A 49 5.37 4.64 -8.11
CA LEU A 49 5.53 3.28 -8.63
C LEU A 49 5.82 3.29 -10.13
N LYS A 50 5.11 4.13 -10.90
CA LYS A 50 5.36 4.34 -12.33
C LYS A 50 6.74 4.93 -12.60
N MET A 51 7.13 5.97 -11.87
CA MET A 51 8.45 6.61 -12.01
C MET A 51 9.61 5.66 -11.71
N GLN A 52 9.43 4.73 -10.77
CA GLN A 52 10.44 3.74 -10.42
C GLN A 52 10.40 2.47 -11.29
N ASN A 53 9.53 2.41 -12.30
CA ASN A 53 9.27 1.19 -13.09
C ASN A 53 8.92 -0.03 -12.22
N MET A 54 8.23 0.19 -11.10
CA MET A 54 7.76 -0.89 -10.24
C MET A 54 6.54 -1.54 -10.87
N ARG A 55 6.55 -2.88 -10.93
CA ARG A 55 5.36 -3.64 -11.29
C ARG A 55 4.35 -3.47 -10.16
N TYR A 56 3.12 -3.11 -10.49
CA TYR A 56 2.08 -3.07 -9.50
C TYR A 56 0.78 -3.68 -10.01
N GLN A 57 0.03 -4.27 -9.10
CA GLN A 57 -1.32 -4.73 -9.31
C GLN A 57 -2.24 -4.01 -8.35
N HIS A 58 -3.35 -3.47 -8.87
CA HIS A 58 -4.30 -2.73 -8.08
C HIS A 58 -5.52 -3.59 -7.74
N VAL A 59 -5.88 -3.60 -6.45
CA VAL A 59 -7.07 -4.26 -5.93
C VAL A 59 -7.91 -3.21 -5.20
N ALA A 60 -9.09 -2.93 -5.74
CA ALA A 60 -10.04 -1.98 -5.18
C ALA A 60 -10.99 -2.70 -4.22
N ILE A 61 -11.08 -2.22 -2.99
CA ILE A 61 -12.00 -2.73 -1.96
C ILE A 61 -13.18 -1.78 -1.84
N SER A 62 -14.38 -2.33 -1.95
CA SER A 62 -15.63 -1.61 -1.74
C SER A 62 -16.15 -1.92 -0.34
N GLY A 63 -16.47 -0.86 0.42
CA GLY A 63 -17.00 -1.00 1.77
C GLY A 63 -16.04 -1.71 2.73
N GLU A 64 -16.60 -2.58 3.56
CA GLU A 64 -15.84 -3.35 4.55
C GLU A 64 -15.17 -4.58 3.91
N PRO A 65 -13.85 -4.79 4.11
CA PRO A 65 -13.18 -5.98 3.63
C PRO A 65 -13.78 -7.24 4.26
N ASN A 66 -14.22 -8.20 3.44
CA ASN A 66 -14.69 -9.50 3.91
C ASN A 66 -13.73 -10.64 3.50
N ILE A 67 -13.91 -11.83 4.10
CA ILE A 67 -13.02 -12.99 3.88
C ILE A 67 -12.95 -13.41 2.40
N THR A 68 -14.02 -13.20 1.65
CA THR A 68 -14.10 -13.55 0.23
C THR A 68 -13.18 -12.66 -0.59
N ILE A 69 -13.19 -11.36 -0.30
CA ILE A 69 -12.32 -10.37 -0.94
C ILE A 69 -10.85 -10.68 -0.64
N VAL A 70 -10.50 -10.98 0.61
CA VAL A 70 -9.12 -11.29 1.01
C VAL A 70 -8.63 -12.57 0.32
N SER A 71 -9.45 -13.61 0.31
CA SER A 71 -9.11 -14.89 -0.33
C SER A 71 -8.97 -14.76 -1.85
N GLY A 72 -9.87 -14.01 -2.49
CA GLY A 72 -9.80 -13.72 -3.91
C GLY A 72 -8.57 -12.90 -4.29
N SER A 73 -8.13 -11.99 -3.41
CA SER A 73 -6.89 -11.20 -3.61
C SER A 73 -5.63 -12.06 -3.51
N ASN A 74 -5.64 -13.08 -2.64
CA ASN A 74 -4.51 -14.01 -2.50
C ASN A 74 -4.33 -14.93 -3.71
N ALA A 75 -5.41 -15.23 -4.45
CA ALA A 75 -5.35 -16.04 -5.67
C ALA A 75 -4.71 -15.31 -6.87
N ILE A 76 -4.31 -14.06 -6.69
CA ILE A 76 -3.70 -13.20 -7.71
C ILE A 76 -2.16 -13.23 -7.61
N TYR A 77 -1.59 -13.91 -6.60
CA TYR A 77 -0.16 -14.17 -6.46
C TYR A 77 0.29 -15.45 -7.16
#